data_AF-C2KLU6-F1
#
_entry.id   AF-C2KLU6-F1
#
_cell.length_a   1.000
_cell.length_b   1.000
_cell.length_c   1.000
_cell.angle_alpha   90.00
_cell.angle_beta   90.00
_cell.angle_gamma   90.00
#
_symmetry.space_group_name_H-M   'P 1'
#
loop_
_entity.id
_entity.type
_entity.pdbx_description
1 polymer ?
#
loop_
_entity_poly.entity_id
_entity_poly.type
_entity_poly.pdbx_seq_one_letter_code
_entity_poly.pdbx_strand_id
1 'polypeptide(L)'
;MSENLKTIRELAEELGVSKQAIQYHIKSLTNKSRQTNDKGIVVLSVDEQRFIRGKVDKQTNKKETNKQTNRRQTDKQKEWDINQYLRSEIEEIKKNRDKQLAVKDKQLENKDSQISQMQNLLDQQQRLALQDKKLLEEYKSEIKELKSLNIPKQGSEKDDSIPKENSAENRVKEPQNKKWWHFGRRM
;
A
#
# COMPACT_ATOMS: atom_id res chain seq x y z
N MET A 1 8.57 6.10 19.48
CA MET A 1 9.43 5.27 20.35
C MET A 1 10.83 5.82 20.24
N SER A 2 11.51 6.11 21.35
CA SER A 2 12.91 6.55 21.33
C SER A 2 13.80 5.37 20.91
N GLU A 3 14.48 5.49 19.78
CA GLU A 3 15.46 4.50 19.35
C GLU A 3 16.63 4.50 20.36
N ASN A 4 16.80 3.40 21.09
CA ASN A 4 17.87 3.25 22.08
C ASN A 4 19.19 2.93 21.37
N LEU A 5 19.81 3.96 20.79
CA LEU A 5 21.08 3.86 20.07
C LEU A 5 22.24 3.84 21.06
N LYS A 6 23.18 2.91 20.89
CA LYS A 6 24.38 2.79 21.72
C LYS A 6 25.63 2.98 20.89
N THR A 7 26.63 3.62 21.48
CA THR A 7 27.97 3.68 20.89
C THR A 7 28.67 2.32 21.01
N ILE A 8 29.70 2.12 20.19
CA ILE A 8 30.58 0.94 20.26
C ILE A 8 31.19 0.78 21.66
N ARG A 9 31.48 1.90 22.33
CA ARG A 9 32.03 1.91 23.69
C ARG A 9 31.01 1.39 24.70
N GLU A 10 29.81 1.93 24.70
CA GLU A 10 28.75 1.53 25.64
C GLU A 10 28.36 0.07 25.44
N LEU A 11 28.26 -0.39 24.19
CA LEU A 11 27.97 -1.80 23.90
C LEU A 11 29.12 -2.73 24.33
N ALA A 12 30.38 -2.28 24.20
CA ALA A 12 31.54 -3.05 24.65
C ALA A 12 31.60 -3.17 26.17
N GLU A 13 31.36 -2.07 26.89
CA GLU A 13 31.31 -2.04 28.36
C GLU A 13 30.14 -2.88 28.90
N GLU A 14 28.96 -2.83 28.26
CA GLU A 14 27.80 -3.65 28.62
C GLU A 14 28.06 -5.17 28.43
N LEU A 15 28.77 -5.54 27.37
CA LEU A 15 29.05 -6.96 27.04
C LEU A 15 30.35 -7.48 27.65
N GLY A 16 31.09 -6.65 28.39
CA GLY A 16 32.36 -7.05 29.00
C GLY A 16 33.44 -7.43 27.98
N VAL A 17 33.38 -6.88 26.77
CA VAL A 17 34.33 -7.18 25.67
C VAL A 17 35.10 -5.94 25.23
N SER A 18 36.17 -6.12 24.48
CA SER A 18 36.93 -4.99 23.95
C SER A 18 36.17 -4.27 22.84
N LYS A 19 36.38 -2.95 22.71
CA LYS A 19 35.86 -2.14 21.59
C LYS A 19 36.23 -2.73 20.23
N GLN A 20 37.41 -3.35 20.14
CA GLN A 20 37.90 -4.01 18.93
C GLN A 20 37.09 -5.26 18.58
N ALA A 21 36.63 -6.03 19.57
CA ALA A 21 35.78 -7.20 19.34
C ALA A 21 34.43 -6.78 18.73
N ILE A 22 33.83 -5.73 19.27
CA ILE A 22 32.61 -5.12 18.70
C ILE A 22 32.89 -4.61 17.27
N GLN A 23 33.99 -3.87 17.05
CA GLN A 23 34.39 -3.37 15.74
C GLN A 23 34.57 -4.49 14.70
N TYR A 24 35.13 -5.64 15.10
CA TYR A 24 35.31 -6.80 14.24
C TYR A 24 33.95 -7.35 13.75
N HIS A 25 32.98 -7.50 14.65
CA HIS A 25 31.62 -7.92 14.27
C HIS A 25 30.92 -6.88 13.41
N ILE A 26 31.16 -5.58 13.65
CA ILE A 26 30.60 -4.51 12.82
C ILE A 26 31.12 -4.58 11.37
N LYS A 27 32.37 -4.99 11.12
CA LYS A 27 32.89 -5.17 9.74
C LYS A 27 32.06 -6.17 8.93
N SER A 28 31.37 -7.12 9.59
CA SER A 28 30.50 -8.09 8.92
C SER A 28 29.09 -7.57 8.60
N LEU A 29 28.69 -6.42 9.16
CA LEU A 29 27.36 -5.83 8.99
C LEU A 29 27.20 -5.00 7.70
N THR A 30 28.20 -5.03 6.79
CA THR A 30 28.31 -4.26 5.54
C THR A 30 28.51 -2.74 5.72
N ASN A 31 29.14 -2.10 4.74
CA ASN A 31 29.58 -0.69 4.77
C ASN A 31 28.45 0.29 4.39
N LYS A 32 27.33 0.26 5.09
CA LYS A 32 26.28 1.28 4.92
C LYS A 32 26.68 2.58 5.63
N SER A 33 26.12 3.72 5.18
CA SER A 33 26.27 5.01 5.86
C SER A 33 25.81 4.86 7.30
N ARG A 34 26.76 4.96 8.24
CA ARG A 34 26.47 4.75 9.67
C ARG A 34 25.87 6.00 10.26
N GLN A 35 24.93 5.81 11.18
CA GLN A 35 24.40 6.90 11.98
C GLN A 35 25.47 7.39 12.95
N THR A 36 25.53 8.71 13.14
CA THR A 36 26.38 9.37 14.14
C THR A 36 25.50 10.18 15.06
N ASN A 37 25.90 10.28 16.33
CA ASN A 37 25.27 11.22 17.27
C ASN A 37 25.72 12.67 17.02
N ASP A 38 25.20 13.60 17.80
CA ASP A 38 25.51 15.04 17.73
C ASP A 38 27.01 15.35 17.96
N LYS A 39 27.77 14.39 18.50
CA LYS A 39 29.22 14.48 18.73
C LYS A 39 30.04 13.82 17.61
N GLY A 40 29.40 13.38 16.53
CA GLY A 40 30.05 12.71 15.40
C GLY A 40 30.50 11.26 15.68
N ILE A 41 30.08 10.67 16.79
CA ILE A 41 30.43 9.28 17.16
C ILE A 41 29.43 8.32 16.53
N VAL A 42 29.94 7.26 15.93
CA VAL A 42 29.14 6.17 15.34
C VAL A 42 28.30 5.49 16.42
N VAL A 43 26.99 5.43 16.17
CA VAL A 43 26.00 4.75 17.02
C VAL A 43 25.42 3.54 16.29
N LEU A 44 24.99 2.56 17.07
CA LEU A 44 24.45 1.28 16.61
C LEU A 44 22.95 1.23 16.88
N SER A 45 22.18 0.85 15.87
CA SER A 45 20.76 0.54 15.97
C SER A 45 20.50 -0.68 16.87
N VAL A 46 19.26 -0.83 17.33
CA VAL A 46 18.86 -1.95 18.20
C VAL A 46 19.09 -3.30 17.50
N ASP A 47 18.91 -3.36 16.19
CA ASP A 47 19.11 -4.59 15.40
C ASP A 47 20.60 -4.95 15.29
N GLU A 48 21.46 -3.96 15.06
CA GLU A 48 22.91 -4.15 15.06
C GLU A 48 23.42 -4.58 16.43
N GLN A 49 22.91 -3.97 17.51
CA GLN A 49 23.22 -4.37 18.88
C GLN A 49 22.82 -5.83 19.14
N ARG A 50 21.62 -6.24 18.73
CA ARG A 50 21.15 -7.64 18.87
C ARG A 50 22.02 -8.61 18.09
N PHE A 51 22.39 -8.27 16.86
CA PHE A 51 23.26 -9.11 16.04
C PHE A 51 24.64 -9.31 16.69
N ILE A 52 25.24 -8.22 17.18
CA ILE A 52 26.56 -8.26 17.82
C ILE A 52 26.52 -9.08 19.11
N ARG A 53 25.50 -8.89 19.96
CA ARG A 53 25.28 -9.72 21.18
C ARG A 53 25.28 -11.20 20.86
N GLY A 54 24.46 -11.62 19.89
CA GLY A 54 24.37 -13.03 19.50
C GLY A 54 25.66 -13.62 18.92
N LYS A 55 26.59 -12.80 18.41
CA LYS A 55 27.91 -13.25 17.95
C LYS A 55 28.93 -13.35 19.07
N VAL A 56 28.94 -12.37 19.96
CA VAL A 56 29.82 -12.36 21.15
C VAL A 56 29.52 -13.56 22.04
N ASP A 57 28.24 -13.82 22.34
CA ASP A 57 27.82 -14.93 23.20
C ASP A 57 28.15 -16.31 22.62
N LYS A 58 28.09 -16.46 21.29
CA LYS A 58 28.49 -17.72 20.63
C LYS A 58 30.00 -17.97 20.73
N GLN A 59 30.81 -16.91 20.76
CA GLN A 59 32.26 -17.00 20.85
C GLN A 59 32.74 -17.27 22.28
N THR A 60 32.06 -16.74 23.30
CA THR A 60 32.35 -17.03 24.71
C THR A 60 31.98 -18.47 25.06
N ASN A 61 30.79 -18.93 24.69
CA ASN A 61 30.33 -20.30 24.93
C ASN A 61 31.23 -21.36 24.26
N LYS A 62 31.75 -21.08 23.05
CA LYS A 62 32.68 -22.00 22.35
C LYS A 62 34.01 -22.19 23.08
N LYS A 63 34.48 -21.17 23.82
CA LYS A 63 35.71 -21.26 24.61
C LYS A 63 35.51 -22.03 25.92
N GLU A 64 34.34 -21.95 26.53
CA GLU A 64 34.00 -22.70 27.75
C GLU A 64 33.77 -24.19 27.47
N THR A 65 33.16 -24.54 26.33
CA THR A 65 32.92 -25.94 25.95
C THR A 65 34.17 -26.79 25.70
N ASN A 66 35.34 -26.16 25.47
CA ASN A 66 36.61 -26.91 25.30
C ASN A 66 37.28 -27.32 26.62
N LYS A 67 36.79 -26.85 27.79
CA LYS A 67 37.29 -27.27 29.11
C LYS A 67 36.44 -28.33 29.81
N GLN A 68 35.26 -28.67 29.28
CA GLN A 68 34.29 -29.52 29.97
C GLN A 68 33.84 -30.69 29.10
N THR A 69 34.76 -31.58 28.74
CA THR A 69 34.44 -32.83 28.02
C THR A 69 34.17 -34.03 28.94
N ASN A 70 34.05 -33.86 30.27
CA ASN A 70 33.82 -34.98 31.22
C ASN A 70 32.55 -34.89 32.09
N ARG A 71 31.48 -34.23 31.63
CA ARG A 71 30.14 -34.36 32.23
C ARG A 71 29.06 -34.29 31.16
N ARG A 72 28.81 -35.40 30.48
CA ARG A 72 27.68 -35.53 29.54
C ARG A 72 26.75 -36.63 30.03
N GLN A 73 25.81 -36.30 30.92
CA GLN A 73 24.63 -37.16 31.06
C GLN A 73 23.36 -36.52 31.65
N THR A 74 23.29 -35.21 31.92
CA THR A 74 22.08 -34.60 32.53
C THR A 74 21.43 -33.43 31.78
N ASP A 75 21.84 -33.09 30.55
CA ASP A 75 21.27 -31.93 29.82
C ASP A 75 20.19 -32.26 28.79
N LYS A 76 19.83 -33.53 28.58
CA LYS A 76 18.77 -33.91 27.61
C LYS A 76 17.34 -33.63 28.09
N GLN A 77 17.13 -33.43 29.39
CA GLN A 77 15.79 -33.21 29.96
C GLN A 77 15.29 -31.77 29.76
N LYS A 78 16.21 -30.78 29.67
CA LYS A 78 15.86 -29.35 29.56
C LYS A 78 15.69 -28.87 28.11
N GLU A 79 16.17 -29.65 27.16
CA GLU A 79 15.97 -29.46 25.71
C GLU A 79 14.52 -29.79 25.27
N TRP A 80 13.73 -30.41 26.17
CA TRP A 80 12.39 -30.92 25.91
C TRP A 80 11.27 -29.86 25.84
N ASP A 81 11.48 -28.60 26.25
CA ASP A 81 10.35 -27.64 26.33
C ASP A 81 10.36 -26.54 25.27
N ILE A 82 11.55 -26.12 24.82
CA ILE A 82 11.66 -24.98 23.89
C ILE A 82 11.18 -25.36 22.49
N ASN A 83 11.52 -26.55 22.01
CA ASN A 83 11.10 -26.99 20.68
C ASN A 83 9.59 -27.22 20.58
N GLN A 84 8.93 -27.65 21.66
CA GLN A 84 7.47 -27.83 21.70
C GLN A 84 6.77 -26.47 21.74
N TYR A 85 7.22 -25.56 22.60
CA TYR A 85 6.71 -24.19 22.66
C TYR A 85 6.86 -23.44 21.32
N LEU A 86 8.02 -23.56 20.67
CA LEU A 86 8.23 -22.96 19.34
C LEU A 86 7.30 -23.57 18.28
N ARG A 87 7.00 -24.86 18.36
CA ARG A 87 6.07 -25.53 17.45
C ARG A 87 4.63 -25.04 17.65
N SER A 88 4.18 -24.93 18.90
CA SER A 88 2.84 -24.40 19.21
C SER A 88 2.70 -22.94 18.77
N GLU A 89 3.72 -22.12 19.02
CA GLU A 89 3.73 -20.72 18.58
C GLU A 89 3.64 -20.60 17.04
N ILE A 90 4.39 -21.45 16.31
CA ILE A 90 4.31 -21.52 14.84
C ILE A 90 2.90 -21.94 14.38
N GLU A 91 2.27 -22.90 15.05
CA GLU A 91 0.91 -23.33 14.73
C GLU A 91 -0.13 -22.23 15.00
N GLU A 92 -0.01 -21.50 16.10
CA GLU A 92 -0.87 -20.36 16.39
C GLU A 92 -0.72 -19.24 15.36
N ILE A 93 0.52 -18.91 14.98
CA ILE A 93 0.81 -17.95 13.92
C ILE A 93 0.20 -18.40 12.59
N LYS A 94 0.33 -19.69 12.23
CA LYS A 94 -0.30 -20.25 11.02
C LYS A 94 -1.82 -20.13 11.08
N LYS A 95 -2.44 -20.53 12.19
CA LYS A 95 -3.89 -20.43 12.39
C LYS A 95 -4.39 -18.99 12.30
N ASN A 96 -3.64 -18.04 12.86
CA ASN A 96 -3.97 -16.62 12.76
C ASN A 96 -3.84 -16.12 11.31
N ARG A 97 -2.78 -16.51 10.60
CA ARG A 97 -2.59 -16.19 9.19
C ARG A 97 -3.73 -16.75 8.34
N ASP A 98 -4.11 -18.00 8.54
CA ASP A 98 -5.16 -18.65 7.76
C ASP A 98 -6.54 -18.02 8.02
N LYS A 99 -6.82 -17.61 9.26
CA LYS A 99 -8.01 -16.80 9.58
C LYS A 99 -8.00 -15.45 8.84
N GLN A 100 -6.87 -14.77 8.80
CA GLN A 100 -6.74 -13.49 8.07
C GLN A 100 -6.92 -13.68 6.57
N LEU A 101 -6.38 -14.77 6.01
CA LEU A 101 -6.58 -15.13 4.61
C LEU A 101 -8.06 -15.37 4.32
N ALA A 102 -8.74 -16.20 5.11
CA ALA A 102 -10.17 -16.47 4.93
C ALA A 102 -11.04 -15.19 5.01
N VAL A 103 -10.71 -14.25 5.91
CA VAL A 103 -11.41 -12.95 5.98
C VAL A 103 -11.16 -12.12 4.73
N LYS A 104 -9.91 -12.08 4.23
CA LYS A 104 -9.56 -11.35 3.00
C LYS A 104 -10.24 -11.98 1.77
N ASP A 105 -10.26 -13.29 1.66
CA ASP A 105 -10.91 -14.00 0.55
C ASP A 105 -12.41 -13.68 0.51
N LYS A 106 -13.09 -13.70 1.66
CA LYS A 106 -14.49 -13.28 1.75
C LYS A 106 -14.71 -11.81 1.37
N GLN A 107 -13.78 -10.93 1.73
CA GLN A 107 -13.85 -9.52 1.31
C GLN A 107 -13.66 -9.35 -0.20
N LEU A 108 -12.78 -10.15 -0.81
CA LEU A 108 -12.59 -10.17 -2.27
C LEU A 108 -13.85 -10.66 -2.96
N GLU A 109 -14.44 -11.77 -2.52
CA GLU A 109 -15.68 -12.31 -3.08
C GLU A 109 -16.84 -11.30 -3.04
N ASN A 110 -16.98 -10.58 -1.93
CA ASN A 110 -17.97 -9.51 -1.81
C ASN A 110 -17.71 -8.35 -2.79
N LYS A 111 -16.45 -7.96 -2.96
CA LYS A 111 -16.06 -6.90 -3.90
C LYS A 111 -16.29 -7.33 -5.35
N ASP A 112 -15.95 -8.56 -5.70
CA ASP A 112 -16.18 -9.12 -7.02
C ASP A 112 -17.68 -9.17 -7.34
N SER A 113 -18.50 -9.61 -6.38
CA SER A 113 -19.96 -9.59 -6.50
C SER A 113 -20.50 -8.16 -6.75
N GLN A 114 -19.98 -7.17 -6.01
CA GLN A 114 -20.36 -5.76 -6.21
C GLN A 114 -19.93 -5.24 -7.59
N ILE A 115 -18.73 -5.60 -8.06
CA ILE A 115 -18.25 -5.25 -9.40
C ILE A 115 -19.16 -5.85 -10.46
N SER A 116 -19.53 -7.12 -10.34
CA SER A 116 -20.47 -7.76 -11.27
C SER A 116 -21.84 -7.07 -11.30
N GLN A 117 -22.37 -6.68 -10.14
CA GLN A 117 -23.62 -5.91 -10.07
C GLN A 117 -23.50 -4.55 -10.77
N MET A 118 -22.41 -3.82 -10.52
CA MET A 118 -22.16 -2.54 -11.17
C MET A 118 -21.98 -2.67 -12.69
N GLN A 119 -21.29 -3.72 -13.16
CA GLN A 119 -21.16 -4.01 -14.57
C GLN A 119 -22.51 -4.26 -15.23
N ASN A 120 -23.38 -5.07 -14.59
CA ASN A 120 -24.73 -5.33 -15.11
C ASN A 120 -25.58 -4.04 -15.20
N LEU A 121 -25.52 -3.18 -14.18
CA LEU A 121 -26.24 -1.90 -14.19
C LEU A 121 -25.72 -0.96 -15.29
N LEU A 122 -24.40 -0.91 -15.48
CA LEU A 122 -23.78 -0.13 -16.54
C LEU A 122 -24.23 -0.64 -17.93
N ASP A 123 -24.25 -1.95 -18.12
CA ASP A 123 -24.70 -2.59 -19.36
C ASP A 123 -26.17 -2.27 -19.65
N GLN A 124 -27.03 -2.32 -18.63
CA GLN A 124 -28.43 -1.91 -18.73
C GLN A 124 -28.56 -0.44 -19.13
N GLN A 125 -27.79 0.45 -18.49
CA GLN A 125 -27.81 1.88 -18.80
C GLN A 125 -27.36 2.15 -20.24
N GLN A 126 -26.33 1.45 -20.72
CA GLN A 126 -25.87 1.57 -22.11
C GLN A 126 -26.96 1.11 -23.10
N ARG A 127 -27.65 0.00 -22.81
CA ARG A 127 -28.75 -0.49 -23.66
C ARG A 127 -29.92 0.49 -23.73
N LEU A 128 -30.33 1.04 -22.59
CA LEU A 128 -31.39 2.05 -22.53
C LEU A 128 -30.99 3.32 -23.29
N ALA A 129 -29.77 3.81 -23.10
CA ALA A 129 -29.27 4.98 -23.83
C ALA A 129 -29.26 4.77 -25.36
N LEU A 130 -28.98 3.55 -25.83
CA LEU A 130 -29.07 3.20 -27.25
C LEU A 130 -30.51 3.17 -27.75
N GLN A 131 -31.47 2.70 -26.94
CA GLN A 131 -32.89 2.74 -27.29
C GLN A 131 -33.41 4.18 -27.35
N ASP A 132 -33.11 5.00 -26.34
CA ASP A 132 -33.46 6.41 -26.30
C ASP A 132 -32.90 7.17 -27.51
N LYS A 133 -31.65 6.87 -27.88
CA LYS A 133 -31.02 7.48 -29.08
C LYS A 133 -31.77 7.14 -30.37
N LYS A 134 -32.20 5.87 -30.53
CA LYS A 134 -32.97 5.44 -31.72
C LYS A 134 -34.32 6.15 -31.78
N LEU A 135 -35.06 6.17 -30.67
CA LEU A 135 -36.36 6.85 -30.60
C LEU A 135 -36.23 8.35 -30.89
N LEU A 136 -35.19 9.00 -30.38
CA LEU A 136 -34.90 10.41 -30.69
C LEU A 136 -34.55 10.64 -32.17
N GLU A 137 -33.91 9.69 -32.82
CA GLU A 137 -33.60 9.74 -34.25
C GLU A 137 -34.87 9.59 -35.10
N GLU A 138 -35.74 8.64 -34.74
CA GLU A 138 -37.06 8.43 -35.34
C GLU A 138 -37.93 9.70 -35.24
N TYR A 139 -38.07 10.28 -34.05
CA TYR A 139 -38.82 11.53 -33.88
C TYR A 139 -38.22 12.70 -34.68
N LYS A 140 -36.89 12.78 -34.79
CA LYS A 140 -36.25 13.81 -35.62
C LYS A 140 -36.56 13.62 -37.10
N SER A 141 -36.58 12.38 -37.60
CA SER A 141 -37.00 12.08 -38.98
C SER A 141 -38.48 12.39 -39.20
N GLU A 142 -39.37 11.97 -38.30
CA GLU A 142 -40.81 12.21 -38.42
C GLU A 142 -41.13 13.71 -38.42
N ILE A 143 -40.50 14.49 -37.54
CA ILE A 143 -40.62 15.95 -37.56
C ILE A 143 -40.14 16.55 -38.90
N LYS A 144 -39.07 16.01 -39.48
CA LYS A 144 -38.55 16.47 -40.78
C LYS A 144 -39.52 16.17 -41.91
N GLU A 145 -40.11 14.97 -41.91
CA GLU A 145 -41.14 14.57 -42.88
C GLU A 145 -42.42 15.39 -42.74
N LEU A 146 -42.94 15.54 -41.52
CA LEU A 146 -44.13 16.37 -41.24
C LEU A 146 -43.91 17.83 -41.65
N LYS A 147 -42.72 18.39 -41.42
CA LYS A 147 -42.38 19.73 -41.92
C LYS A 147 -42.37 19.82 -43.45
N SER A 148 -41.97 18.75 -44.13
CA SER A 148 -42.01 18.70 -45.60
C SER A 148 -43.44 18.50 -46.15
N LEU A 149 -44.30 17.78 -45.43
CA LEU A 149 -45.69 17.54 -45.81
C LEU A 149 -46.60 18.75 -45.53
N ASN A 150 -46.40 19.40 -44.39
CA ASN A 150 -47.19 20.53 -43.92
C ASN A 150 -46.70 21.86 -44.51
N ILE A 151 -46.37 21.89 -45.81
CA ILE A 151 -46.18 23.13 -46.55
C ILE A 151 -47.55 23.46 -47.16
N PRO A 152 -48.36 24.36 -46.57
CA PRO A 152 -49.52 24.88 -47.26
C PRO A 152 -49.00 25.81 -48.36
N LYS A 153 -49.46 25.62 -49.60
CA LYS A 153 -49.50 26.70 -50.58
C LYS A 153 -50.47 27.77 -50.05
N GLN A 154 -49.99 28.72 -49.25
CA GLN A 154 -50.55 30.07 -49.23
C GLN A 154 -49.43 31.07 -48.97
N GLY A 155 -49.14 31.86 -50.00
CA GLY A 155 -48.39 33.08 -49.84
C GLY A 155 -49.20 34.10 -49.05
N SER A 156 -48.57 34.72 -48.08
CA SER A 156 -48.75 36.13 -47.79
C SER A 156 -47.52 36.59 -47.04
N GLU A 157 -46.76 37.46 -47.70
CA GLU A 157 -45.69 38.26 -47.14
C GLU A 157 -46.10 38.82 -45.77
N LYS A 158 -45.22 38.67 -44.78
CA LYS A 158 -44.74 39.78 -43.96
C LYS A 158 -43.58 39.32 -43.09
N ASP A 159 -42.54 40.12 -43.17
CA ASP A 159 -41.40 40.30 -42.27
C ASP A 159 -41.54 39.62 -40.91
N ASP A 160 -40.53 38.84 -40.55
CA ASP A 160 -39.52 39.39 -39.63
C ASP A 160 -38.21 38.63 -39.79
N SER A 161 -37.24 39.34 -40.35
CA SER A 161 -35.86 38.95 -40.47
C SER A 161 -35.22 38.78 -39.10
N ILE A 162 -34.79 37.56 -38.75
CA ILE A 162 -33.51 37.38 -38.04
C ILE A 162 -32.82 36.11 -38.58
N PRO A 163 -31.76 36.24 -39.39
CA PRO A 163 -30.83 35.15 -39.60
C PRO A 163 -29.89 35.10 -38.39
N LYS A 164 -29.91 34.01 -37.63
CA LYS A 164 -28.76 33.64 -36.79
C LYS A 164 -28.11 32.41 -37.38
N GLU A 165 -27.14 32.70 -38.25
CA GLU A 165 -26.09 31.79 -38.63
C GLU A 165 -25.48 31.16 -37.38
N ASN A 166 -25.41 29.83 -37.41
CA ASN A 166 -24.53 29.06 -36.56
C ASN A 166 -23.10 29.26 -37.06
N SER A 167 -22.43 30.31 -36.57
CA SER A 167 -21.00 30.52 -36.75
C SER A 167 -20.40 31.11 -35.46
N ALA A 168 -20.63 30.43 -34.33
CA ALA A 168 -19.79 30.58 -33.15
C ALA A 168 -18.63 29.58 -33.25
N GLU A 169 -17.73 29.84 -34.21
CA GLU A 169 -16.41 29.24 -34.24
C GLU A 169 -15.60 29.82 -33.07
N ASN A 170 -15.06 28.91 -32.25
CA ASN A 170 -13.91 29.10 -31.37
C ASN A 170 -13.83 30.40 -30.53
N ARG A 171 -14.31 30.31 -29.29
CA ARG A 171 -13.53 30.83 -28.16
C ARG A 171 -13.43 29.76 -27.08
N VAL A 172 -12.25 29.15 -26.99
CA VAL A 172 -11.75 28.46 -25.79
C VAL A 172 -12.02 29.38 -24.61
N LYS A 173 -13.02 29.05 -23.79
CA LYS A 173 -13.16 29.62 -22.45
C LYS A 173 -12.33 28.74 -21.54
N GLU A 174 -11.17 29.25 -21.13
CA GLU A 174 -10.43 28.71 -19.99
C GLU A 174 -11.41 28.48 -18.83
N PRO A 175 -11.39 27.30 -18.19
CA PRO A 175 -12.13 27.13 -16.95
C PRO A 175 -11.46 27.98 -15.86
N GLN A 176 -12.02 29.16 -15.65
CA GLN A 176 -11.74 30.05 -14.54
C GLN A 176 -11.87 29.27 -13.21
N ASN A 177 -10.73 29.14 -12.53
CA ASN A 177 -10.51 28.87 -11.11
C ASN A 177 -11.75 28.47 -10.29
N LYS A 178 -12.01 27.17 -10.19
CA LYS A 178 -12.82 26.61 -9.10
C LYS A 178 -11.88 26.04 -8.04
N LYS A 179 -11.65 26.82 -6.98
CA LYS A 179 -10.89 26.43 -5.80
C LYS A 179 -11.61 25.28 -5.08
N TRP A 180 -11.26 24.05 -5.44
CA TRP A 180 -11.71 22.84 -4.75
C TRP A 180 -10.80 22.57 -3.55
N TRP A 181 -11.38 22.67 -2.35
CA TRP A 181 -10.98 22.04 -1.08
C TRP A 181 -9.48 21.95 -0.76
N HIS A 182 -8.99 22.84 0.11
CA HIS A 182 -7.76 22.60 0.87
C HIS A 182 -8.03 21.54 1.95
N PHE A 183 -7.77 20.27 1.64
CA PHE A 183 -7.64 19.27 2.69
C PHE A 183 -6.45 19.66 3.58
N GLY A 184 -6.77 20.02 4.82
CA GLY A 184 -5.81 20.44 5.82
C GLY A 184 -4.75 19.38 6.05
N ARG A 185 -3.53 19.69 5.63
CA ARG A 185 -2.33 19.17 6.26
C ARG A 185 -2.17 19.95 7.56
N ARG A 186 -2.44 19.33 8.70
CA ARG A 186 -1.99 19.84 9.99
C ARG A 186 -1.51 18.66 10.84
N MET A 187 -0.19 18.67 11.02
CA MET A 187 0.65 18.02 12.04
C MET A 187 0.61 16.51 12.12
#